data_AF-A0A662DLE3-F1
#
_entry.id   AF-A0A662DLE3-F1
#
_cell.length_a   1.000
_cell.length_b   1.000
_cell.length_c   1.000
_cell.angle_alpha   90.00
_cell.angle_beta   90.00
_cell.angle_gamma   90.00
#
_symmetry.space_group_name_H-M   'P 1'
#
loop_
_entity.id
_entity.type
_entity.pdbx_description
1 polymer ?
#
loop_
_entity_poly.entity_id
_entity_poly.type
_entity_poly.pdbx_seq_one_letter_code
_entity_poly.pdbx_strand_id
1 'polypeptide(L)'
;MKPTGSILRILGWLSLFAIAFIFAAPAGAASLWTGRFFIDGTRVTNPETESNLLKSGVVLSVTPPVKYGLNFRINARLDYAYANGEDVLNFLPLGFLSMDLSKDTWSASLQHQRSITITTAAQLVENLSSRLAFNYFARNGFQLQTSLSRLETDADGRGTSVRDQFFLFANYPWRWFTFRSGYNQQVRRSDGGQSITSKNLQFGVALNAQILPRTSLVGDIDLNRFASDTTSGFETNTARQALRLGLNSRPLRWFGVDANYSRDNTDFDSQAVEDGTNFSRFTNATATLFPAPALRFWTTLGNRLFDDQFTRRDIDFWTLASSWNPRVTRTIRFDFLLSRTIETDPLQGDNIRTAFVSNSTFELVPLTTLRWNLNITRNEVPSFQTTESPDAAGPLTDRVLYDAEPAGFTFLDTDNLDLYTKNSATIADWSAPVRIEPTVTEPYFVNRNVQLRSTLTRKLSLVLFYGATSSSEQLELTRIEGYNVRGTLAYRPNRRTGYTLTSTSSHPEFTDASRTTILTFTYSSLRGHRLNLNFGGREFADDVDYTFSGNLRLDLRRRNALEITYSSARFLSDLQSDFLRVRYTRSFK
;
A
#
# COMPACT_ATOMS: atom_id res chain seq x y z
N MET A 1 -26.65 3.17 26.09
CA MET A 1 -26.82 4.58 25.64
C MET A 1 -26.02 5.54 26.53
N LYS A 2 -25.40 6.58 25.94
CA LYS A 2 -24.40 7.56 26.46
C LYS A 2 -22.95 7.02 26.53
N PRO A 3 -22.08 7.42 25.58
CA PRO A 3 -21.29 8.64 25.73
C PRO A 3 -21.20 9.51 24.45
N THR A 4 -22.28 9.68 23.69
CA THR A 4 -22.37 10.64 22.57
C THR A 4 -22.41 12.11 23.05
N GLY A 5 -22.77 12.35 24.31
CA GLY A 5 -22.98 13.70 24.85
C GLY A 5 -21.71 14.54 25.06
N SER A 6 -20.53 13.96 25.28
CA SER A 6 -19.32 14.73 25.58
C SER A 6 -18.73 15.39 24.32
N ILE A 7 -18.62 14.66 23.21
CA ILE A 7 -18.13 15.20 21.93
C ILE A 7 -19.12 16.19 21.33
N LEU A 8 -20.43 15.90 21.38
CA LEU A 8 -21.47 16.83 20.91
C LEU A 8 -21.51 18.13 21.73
N ARG A 9 -21.27 18.06 23.06
CA ARG A 9 -21.12 19.27 23.90
C ARG A 9 -19.87 20.06 23.51
N ILE A 10 -18.73 19.41 23.27
CA ILE A 10 -17.50 20.08 22.83
C ILE A 10 -17.69 20.73 21.45
N LEU A 11 -18.35 20.04 20.51
CA LEU A 11 -18.72 20.58 19.20
C LEU A 11 -19.67 21.77 19.33
N GLY A 12 -20.66 21.71 20.24
CA GLY A 12 -21.57 22.81 20.55
C GLY A 12 -20.86 24.04 21.12
N TRP A 13 -19.94 23.85 22.06
CA TRP A 13 -19.12 24.94 22.61
C TRP A 13 -18.18 25.55 21.57
N LEU A 14 -17.52 24.75 20.74
CA LEU A 14 -16.62 25.24 19.68
C LEU A 14 -17.37 25.96 18.56
N SER A 15 -18.59 25.52 18.21
CA SER A 15 -19.42 26.23 17.24
C SER A 15 -19.94 27.56 17.78
N LEU A 16 -20.33 27.64 19.06
CA LEU A 16 -20.63 28.92 19.71
C LEU A 16 -19.41 29.85 19.76
N PHE A 17 -18.21 29.32 20.03
CA PHE A 17 -16.96 30.09 20.03
C PHE A 17 -16.59 30.61 18.63
N ALA A 18 -16.82 29.80 17.60
CA ALA A 18 -16.63 30.17 16.21
C ALA A 18 -17.62 31.25 15.76
N ILE A 19 -18.90 31.15 16.16
CA ILE A 19 -19.91 32.18 15.91
C ILE A 19 -19.50 33.50 16.57
N ALA A 20 -19.05 33.46 17.83
CA ALA A 20 -18.56 34.66 18.54
C ALA A 20 -17.36 35.32 17.81
N PHE A 21 -16.45 34.54 17.24
CA PHE A 21 -15.31 35.06 16.45
C PHE A 21 -15.70 35.66 15.10
N ILE A 22 -16.75 35.14 14.44
CA ILE A 22 -17.30 35.71 13.20
C ILE A 22 -17.87 37.11 13.47
N PHE A 23 -18.52 37.30 14.62
CA PHE A 23 -19.09 38.60 15.01
C PHE A 23 -18.08 39.56 15.65
N ALA A 24 -16.89 39.09 16.04
CA ALA A 24 -15.81 39.92 16.60
C ALA A 24 -14.83 40.48 15.55
N ALA A 25 -15.10 40.30 14.25
CA ALA A 25 -14.23 40.82 13.20
C ALA A 25 -14.21 42.37 13.19
N PRO A 26 -13.03 43.01 13.08
CA PRO A 26 -12.93 44.46 13.04
C PRO A 26 -13.73 45.04 11.86
N ALA A 27 -14.50 46.08 12.12
CA ALA A 27 -15.28 46.79 11.10
C ALA A 27 -14.37 47.22 9.94
N GLY A 28 -14.60 46.67 8.73
CA GLY A 28 -13.96 47.13 7.50
C GLY A 28 -13.34 46.08 6.57
N ALA A 29 -13.24 44.80 6.96
CA ALA A 29 -12.72 43.75 6.08
C ALA A 29 -13.82 42.74 5.70
N ALA A 30 -14.10 42.59 4.40
CA ALA A 30 -15.11 41.66 3.89
C ALA A 30 -14.62 40.20 3.93
N SER A 31 -15.42 39.31 4.50
CA SER A 31 -15.17 37.87 4.44
C SER A 31 -15.34 37.34 3.02
N LEU A 32 -14.48 36.43 2.61
CA LEU A 32 -14.60 35.77 1.31
C LEU A 32 -15.51 34.55 1.48
N TRP A 33 -16.68 34.61 0.84
CA TRP A 33 -17.64 33.51 0.82
C TRP A 33 -17.48 32.77 -0.49
N THR A 34 -16.83 31.61 -0.44
CA THR A 34 -16.83 30.69 -1.58
C THR A 34 -17.72 29.52 -1.25
N GLY A 35 -18.30 28.89 -2.25
CA GLY A 35 -19.06 27.69 -2.00
C GLY A 35 -19.49 27.00 -3.27
N ARG A 36 -20.24 25.92 -3.10
CA ARG A 36 -20.89 25.23 -4.21
C ARG A 36 -22.21 24.63 -3.77
N PHE A 37 -23.22 24.78 -4.62
CA PHE A 37 -24.42 23.97 -4.58
C PHE A 37 -24.18 22.69 -5.35
N PHE A 38 -24.75 21.57 -4.92
CA PHE A 38 -24.80 20.34 -5.70
C PHE A 38 -26.13 19.60 -5.54
N ILE A 39 -26.52 18.90 -6.59
CA ILE A 39 -27.57 17.87 -6.59
C ILE A 39 -26.90 16.62 -7.16
N ASP A 40 -27.14 15.47 -6.56
CA ASP A 40 -26.47 14.21 -6.85
C ASP A 40 -27.49 13.07 -6.72
N GLY A 41 -28.03 12.61 -7.83
CA GLY A 41 -28.90 11.44 -7.88
C GLY A 41 -28.08 10.20 -8.20
N THR A 42 -28.16 9.18 -7.37
CA THR A 42 -27.57 7.85 -7.61
C THR A 42 -28.69 6.83 -7.73
N ARG A 43 -28.62 5.94 -8.71
CA ARG A 43 -29.51 4.80 -8.89
C ARG A 43 -28.65 3.57 -9.08
N VAL A 44 -28.95 2.52 -8.33
CA VAL A 44 -28.32 1.21 -8.44
C VAL A 44 -29.42 0.19 -8.67
N THR A 45 -29.28 -0.60 -9.73
CA THR A 45 -30.22 -1.67 -10.09
C THR A 45 -29.44 -2.96 -10.18
N ASN A 46 -29.82 -3.93 -9.36
CA ASN A 46 -29.34 -5.31 -9.41
C ASN A 46 -30.54 -6.24 -9.72
N PRO A 47 -30.31 -7.53 -10.07
CA PRO A 47 -31.39 -8.45 -10.38
C PRO A 47 -32.42 -8.62 -9.25
N GLU A 48 -31.96 -8.49 -8.00
CA GLU A 48 -32.78 -8.73 -6.80
C GLU A 48 -33.36 -7.44 -6.19
N THR A 49 -32.68 -6.31 -6.40
CA THR A 49 -32.98 -5.06 -5.68
C THR A 49 -32.70 -3.84 -6.52
N GLU A 50 -33.56 -2.84 -6.39
CA GLU A 50 -33.32 -1.49 -6.87
C GLU A 50 -33.13 -0.57 -5.67
N SER A 51 -32.14 0.32 -5.74
CA SER A 51 -32.04 1.39 -4.77
C SER A 51 -31.66 2.72 -5.40
N ASN A 52 -32.34 3.76 -4.96
CA ASN A 52 -32.10 5.13 -5.38
C ASN A 52 -31.62 5.96 -4.18
N LEU A 53 -30.79 6.95 -4.44
CA LEU A 53 -30.31 7.91 -3.45
C LEU A 53 -30.22 9.27 -4.10
N LEU A 54 -31.16 10.14 -3.78
CA LEU A 54 -31.07 11.54 -4.14
C LEU A 54 -30.37 12.29 -3.02
N LYS A 55 -29.27 12.97 -3.34
CA LYS A 55 -28.56 13.89 -2.47
C LYS A 55 -28.66 15.31 -3.00
N SER A 56 -28.87 16.28 -2.13
CA SER A 56 -28.65 17.68 -2.49
C SER A 56 -28.02 18.43 -1.34
N GLY A 57 -27.25 19.47 -1.65
CA GLY A 57 -26.55 20.21 -0.63
C GLY A 57 -25.85 21.47 -1.06
N VAL A 58 -25.47 22.25 -0.05
CA VAL A 58 -24.62 23.43 -0.20
C VAL A 58 -23.35 23.19 0.58
N VAL A 59 -22.19 23.41 -0.03
CA VAL A 59 -20.89 23.50 0.63
C VAL A 59 -20.53 24.97 0.72
N LEU A 60 -20.52 25.53 1.93
CA LEU A 60 -20.12 26.92 2.19
C LEU A 60 -18.72 26.92 2.78
N SER A 61 -17.77 27.60 2.15
CA SER A 61 -16.42 27.88 2.65
C SER A 61 -16.28 29.37 2.97
N VAL A 62 -16.36 29.71 4.24
CA VAL A 62 -16.15 31.08 4.72
C VAL A 62 -14.70 31.25 5.13
N THR A 63 -14.00 32.19 4.51
CA THR A 63 -12.64 32.58 4.91
C THR A 63 -12.71 34.02 5.42
N PRO A 64 -12.70 34.24 6.75
CA PRO A 64 -12.73 35.58 7.31
C PRO A 64 -11.39 36.28 7.03
N PRO A 65 -11.39 37.61 6.92
CA PRO A 65 -10.19 38.39 6.70
C PRO A 65 -9.50 38.61 8.05
N VAL A 66 -8.69 37.64 8.47
CA VAL A 66 -8.04 37.72 9.77
C VAL A 66 -6.64 38.28 9.61
N LYS A 67 -6.34 39.38 10.32
CA LYS A 67 -5.06 40.10 10.30
C LYS A 67 -3.87 39.26 10.85
N TYR A 68 -4.13 38.13 11.50
CA TYR A 68 -3.16 37.40 12.33
C TYR A 68 -2.90 35.94 11.92
N GLY A 69 -2.85 35.64 10.62
CA GLY A 69 -2.45 34.31 10.12
C GLY A 69 -3.42 33.16 10.42
N LEU A 70 -4.58 33.47 11.03
CA LEU A 70 -5.61 32.51 11.40
C LEU A 70 -6.45 32.14 10.18
N ASN A 71 -6.20 30.99 9.57
CA ASN A 71 -6.99 30.49 8.44
C ASN A 71 -8.24 29.74 8.90
N PHE A 72 -9.27 30.47 9.32
CA PHE A 72 -10.55 29.85 9.65
C PHE A 72 -11.31 29.46 8.37
N ARG A 73 -11.66 28.17 8.23
CA ARG A 73 -12.48 27.66 7.12
C ARG A 73 -13.59 26.79 7.67
N ILE A 74 -14.81 27.33 7.78
CA ILE A 74 -16.01 26.50 7.94
C ILE A 74 -16.33 25.91 6.58
N ASN A 75 -16.41 24.60 6.48
CA ASN A 75 -17.10 23.93 5.38
C ASN A 75 -18.36 23.29 5.92
N ALA A 76 -19.52 23.95 5.77
CA ALA A 76 -20.80 23.37 6.15
C ALA A 76 -21.40 22.65 4.94
N ARG A 77 -21.79 21.38 5.09
CA ARG A 77 -22.53 20.62 4.08
C ARG A 77 -23.91 20.26 4.62
N LEU A 78 -24.97 20.71 3.96
CA LEU A 78 -26.33 20.22 4.20
C LEU A 78 -26.57 19.08 3.22
N ASP A 79 -26.95 17.89 3.68
CA ASP A 79 -27.30 16.76 2.81
C ASP A 79 -28.75 16.37 3.08
N TYR A 80 -29.61 16.39 2.05
CA TYR A 80 -30.90 15.70 2.07
C TYR A 80 -30.75 14.39 1.31
N ALA A 81 -31.09 13.26 1.92
CA ALA A 81 -31.02 11.93 1.34
C ALA A 81 -32.42 11.30 1.27
N TYR A 82 -32.80 10.77 0.11
CA TYR A 82 -34.05 10.01 -0.08
C TYR A 82 -33.72 8.65 -0.70
N ALA A 83 -34.20 7.56 -0.12
CA ALA A 83 -33.87 6.20 -0.56
C ALA A 83 -35.06 5.23 -0.51
N ASN A 84 -35.22 4.42 -1.56
CA ASN A 84 -36.18 3.32 -1.67
C ASN A 84 -37.64 3.68 -1.43
N GLY A 85 -38.05 4.89 -1.81
CA GLY A 85 -39.42 5.34 -1.60
C GLY A 85 -39.69 5.88 -0.19
N GLU A 86 -38.73 5.71 0.73
CA GLU A 86 -38.81 6.18 2.10
C GLU A 86 -37.96 7.44 2.29
N ASP A 87 -38.54 8.40 3.02
CA ASP A 87 -37.78 9.51 3.53
C ASP A 87 -36.82 9.00 4.60
N VAL A 88 -35.55 8.83 4.24
CA VAL A 88 -34.46 8.84 5.23
C VAL A 88 -34.24 10.31 5.64
N LEU A 89 -35.30 10.93 6.18
CA LEU A 89 -35.38 12.32 6.61
C LEU A 89 -34.54 12.52 7.87
N ASN A 90 -33.24 12.45 7.70
CA ASN A 90 -32.28 12.61 8.77
C ASN A 90 -31.76 14.06 8.74
N PHE A 91 -32.57 14.97 9.31
CA PHE A 91 -32.26 16.39 9.56
C PHE A 91 -31.11 16.57 10.58
N LEU A 92 -29.92 16.01 10.32
CA LEU A 92 -28.71 16.49 10.98
C LEU A 92 -28.03 17.50 10.05
N PRO A 93 -28.10 18.82 10.36
CA PRO A 93 -27.80 19.90 9.42
C PRO A 93 -26.30 20.10 9.10
N LEU A 94 -25.42 19.14 9.46
CA LEU A 94 -23.97 19.27 9.28
C LEU A 94 -23.36 17.97 8.74
N GLY A 95 -23.57 17.68 7.46
CA GLY A 95 -22.91 16.59 6.72
C GLY A 95 -21.38 16.76 6.62
N PHE A 96 -20.87 17.97 6.80
CA PHE A 96 -19.44 18.24 6.96
C PHE A 96 -19.31 19.53 7.76
N LEU A 97 -18.36 19.55 8.69
CA LEU A 97 -17.90 20.72 9.42
C LEU A 97 -16.40 20.56 9.59
N SER A 98 -15.61 21.30 8.83
CA SER A 98 -14.19 21.49 9.13
C SER A 98 -13.99 22.86 9.76
N MET A 99 -13.01 22.97 10.65
CA MET A 99 -12.48 24.22 11.16
C MET A 99 -10.99 24.02 11.33
N ASP A 100 -10.21 24.71 10.51
CA ASP A 100 -8.76 24.76 10.65
C ASP A 100 -8.39 26.10 11.31
N LEU A 101 -7.43 26.06 12.22
CA LEU A 101 -6.79 27.20 12.85
C LEU A 101 -5.29 26.98 12.71
N SER A 102 -4.55 27.99 12.27
CA SER A 102 -3.09 27.88 12.15
C SER A 102 -2.43 29.20 12.50
N LYS A 103 -1.20 29.09 12.97
CA LYS A 103 -0.21 30.15 13.19
C LYS A 103 1.17 29.55 12.89
N ASP A 104 2.20 30.38 12.81
CA ASP A 104 3.58 29.96 12.49
C ASP A 104 4.10 28.78 13.34
N THR A 105 3.62 28.64 14.59
CA THR A 105 4.11 27.62 15.54
C THR A 105 3.08 26.56 15.91
N TRP A 106 1.83 26.65 15.45
CA TRP A 106 0.82 25.64 15.78
C TRP A 106 -0.32 25.61 14.77
N SER A 107 -1.00 24.48 14.72
CA SER A 107 -2.25 24.29 13.98
C SER A 107 -3.22 23.45 14.79
N ALA A 108 -4.48 23.83 14.84
CA ALA A 108 -5.56 22.99 15.34
C ALA A 108 -6.55 22.75 14.20
N SER A 109 -7.02 21.52 14.04
CA SER A 109 -8.05 21.20 13.06
C SER A 109 -9.15 20.39 13.73
N LEU A 110 -10.39 20.83 13.57
CA LEU A 110 -11.58 20.07 13.89
C LEU A 110 -12.23 19.67 12.57
N GLN A 111 -12.57 18.41 12.43
CA GLN A 111 -13.27 17.88 11.27
C GLN A 111 -14.38 16.96 11.77
N HIS A 112 -15.58 17.17 11.27
CA HIS A 112 -16.72 16.29 11.44
C HIS A 112 -17.32 16.07 10.06
N GLN A 113 -17.56 14.83 9.71
CA GLN A 113 -18.08 14.43 8.41
C GLN A 113 -19.11 13.35 8.62
N ARG A 114 -20.27 13.51 8.02
CA ARG A 114 -21.25 12.46 7.82
C ARG A 114 -21.39 12.22 6.33
N SER A 115 -21.34 10.98 5.90
CA SER A 115 -21.56 10.63 4.51
C SER A 115 -22.39 9.37 4.40
N ILE A 116 -23.52 9.49 3.71
CA ILE A 116 -24.36 8.37 3.33
C ILE A 116 -23.95 7.95 1.91
N THR A 117 -23.90 6.67 1.59
CA THR A 117 -23.59 6.13 0.26
C THR A 117 -24.42 4.89 -0.02
N ILE A 118 -24.76 4.64 -1.28
CA ILE A 118 -25.26 3.33 -1.72
C ILE A 118 -24.08 2.53 -2.28
N THR A 119 -23.93 1.29 -1.84
CA THR A 119 -22.93 0.35 -2.38
C THR A 119 -23.43 -0.27 -3.69
N THR A 120 -22.53 -0.94 -4.43
CA THR A 120 -22.92 -1.71 -5.63
C THR A 120 -23.88 -2.87 -5.32
N ALA A 121 -23.99 -3.28 -4.06
CA ALA A 121 -24.97 -4.26 -3.60
C ALA A 121 -26.33 -3.62 -3.24
N ALA A 122 -26.58 -2.37 -3.66
CA ALA A 122 -27.77 -1.60 -3.33
C ALA A 122 -27.98 -1.36 -1.82
N GLN A 123 -26.92 -1.45 -1.00
CA GLN A 123 -27.03 -1.23 0.45
C GLN A 123 -26.72 0.22 0.82
N LEU A 124 -27.53 0.79 1.71
CA LEU A 124 -27.24 2.09 2.32
C LEU A 124 -26.18 1.91 3.40
N VAL A 125 -25.13 2.72 3.33
CA VAL A 125 -24.06 2.78 4.33
C VAL A 125 -23.87 4.22 4.75
N GLU A 126 -23.99 4.47 6.05
CA GLU A 126 -23.69 5.72 6.69
C GLU A 126 -22.32 5.66 7.36
N ASN A 127 -21.50 6.69 7.12
CA ASN A 127 -20.23 6.87 7.80
C ASN A 127 -20.21 8.21 8.53
N LEU A 128 -19.92 8.20 9.82
CA LEU A 128 -19.71 9.36 10.66
C LEU A 128 -18.25 9.41 11.10
N SER A 129 -17.49 10.40 10.64
CA SER A 129 -16.12 10.63 11.08
C SER A 129 -16.01 11.94 11.84
N SER A 130 -15.41 11.91 13.02
CA SER A 130 -15.03 13.09 13.78
C SER A 130 -13.54 13.04 14.06
N ARG A 131 -12.84 14.17 13.94
CA ARG A 131 -11.42 14.30 14.23
C ARG A 131 -11.14 15.66 14.83
N LEU A 132 -10.42 15.66 15.94
CA LEU A 132 -9.75 16.83 16.50
C LEU A 132 -8.25 16.55 16.39
N ALA A 133 -7.48 17.46 15.82
CA ALA A 133 -6.03 17.38 15.81
C ALA A 133 -5.42 18.70 16.24
N PHE A 134 -4.30 18.62 16.94
CA PHE A 134 -3.51 19.75 17.35
C PHE A 134 -2.04 19.42 17.07
N ASN A 135 -1.37 20.32 16.37
CA ASN A 135 0.05 20.24 16.10
C ASN A 135 0.72 21.51 16.61
N TYR A 136 1.85 21.36 17.26
CA TYR A 136 2.74 22.43 17.68
C TYR A 136 4.10 22.19 17.02
N PHE A 137 4.66 23.21 16.40
CA PHE A 137 5.94 23.19 15.70
C PHE A 137 6.77 24.40 16.14
N ALA A 138 7.66 24.22 17.11
CA ALA A 138 8.65 25.26 17.39
C ALA A 138 9.67 25.31 16.24
N ARG A 139 9.99 26.51 15.75
CA ARG A 139 11.03 26.71 14.73
C ARG A 139 12.36 26.16 15.27
N ASN A 140 12.88 25.11 14.63
CA ASN A 140 14.08 24.36 15.05
C ASN A 140 14.00 23.73 16.45
N GLY A 141 12.82 23.32 16.92
CA GLY A 141 12.65 22.80 18.26
C GLY A 141 11.60 21.71 18.38
N PHE A 142 11.06 21.58 19.60
CA PHE A 142 10.03 20.60 19.97
C PHE A 142 8.81 20.66 19.05
N GLN A 143 8.41 19.49 18.58
CA GLN A 143 7.20 19.27 17.81
C GLN A 143 6.29 18.34 18.60
N LEU A 144 5.01 18.68 18.70
CA LEU A 144 3.99 17.88 19.32
C LEU A 144 2.83 17.73 18.36
N GLN A 145 2.36 16.52 18.14
CA GLN A 145 1.20 16.22 17.34
C GLN A 145 0.26 15.38 18.19
N THR A 146 -1.00 15.76 18.26
CA THR A 146 -2.03 14.93 18.88
C THR A 146 -3.27 14.94 18.03
N SER A 147 -3.97 13.81 17.99
CA SER A 147 -5.29 13.75 17.40
C SER A 147 -6.18 12.73 18.08
N LEU A 148 -7.44 13.11 18.26
CA LEU A 148 -8.53 12.21 18.63
C LEU A 148 -9.42 12.07 17.40
N SER A 149 -9.75 10.85 17.01
CA SER A 149 -10.72 10.60 15.95
C SER A 149 -11.67 9.48 16.30
N ARG A 150 -12.89 9.57 15.78
CA ARG A 150 -13.93 8.56 15.86
C ARG A 150 -14.48 8.33 14.47
N LEU A 151 -14.63 7.06 14.10
CA LEU A 151 -15.31 6.65 12.88
C LEU A 151 -16.44 5.70 13.28
N GLU A 152 -17.66 6.03 12.91
CA GLU A 152 -18.81 5.13 13.02
C GLU A 152 -19.26 4.76 11.61
N THR A 153 -19.53 3.49 11.41
CA THR A 153 -20.09 2.97 10.17
C THR A 153 -21.36 2.22 10.53
N ASP A 154 -22.47 2.67 9.99
CA ASP A 154 -23.77 2.01 10.10
C ASP A 154 -24.17 1.49 8.71
N ALA A 155 -24.49 0.22 8.63
CA ALA A 155 -24.91 -0.43 7.40
C ALA A 155 -26.23 -1.13 7.66
N ASP A 156 -27.24 -0.81 6.85
CA ASP A 156 -28.60 -1.32 7.02
C ASP A 156 -28.59 -2.85 7.24
N GLY A 157 -29.06 -3.28 8.42
CA GLY A 157 -29.19 -4.69 8.79
C GLY A 157 -27.91 -5.42 9.21
N ARG A 158 -26.73 -4.76 9.29
CA ARG A 158 -25.46 -5.39 9.69
C ARG A 158 -24.83 -4.83 10.98
N GLY A 159 -25.55 -3.94 11.67
CA GLY A 159 -25.12 -3.35 12.94
C GLY A 159 -24.10 -2.23 12.77
N THR A 160 -23.87 -1.50 13.86
CA THR A 160 -22.95 -0.37 13.91
C THR A 160 -21.53 -0.81 14.26
N SER A 161 -20.53 -0.26 13.56
CA SER A 161 -19.12 -0.39 13.92
C SER A 161 -18.55 0.96 14.31
N VAL A 162 -17.92 1.03 15.48
CA VAL A 162 -17.29 2.24 16.01
C VAL A 162 -15.80 2.01 16.17
N ARG A 163 -15.00 2.96 15.71
CA ARG A 163 -13.55 3.00 15.84
C ARG A 163 -13.13 4.33 16.45
N ASP A 164 -12.72 4.30 17.70
CA ASP A 164 -12.07 5.44 18.37
C ASP A 164 -10.55 5.30 18.22
N GLN A 165 -9.86 6.41 17.96
CA GLN A 165 -8.41 6.46 17.86
C GLN A 165 -7.88 7.72 18.55
N PHE A 166 -6.88 7.55 19.39
CA PHE A 166 -6.10 8.62 19.99
C PHE A 166 -4.65 8.48 19.59
N PHE A 167 -4.03 9.57 19.15
CA PHE A 167 -2.64 9.63 18.75
C PHE A 167 -1.97 10.81 19.46
N LEU A 168 -0.77 10.57 19.95
CA LEU A 168 0.13 11.56 20.53
C LEU A 168 1.53 11.24 20.03
N PHE A 169 2.23 12.23 19.51
CA PHE A 169 3.59 12.08 19.03
C PHE A 169 4.38 13.34 19.34
N ALA A 170 5.55 13.16 19.92
CA ALA A 170 6.48 14.21 20.26
C ALA A 170 7.81 13.95 19.56
N ASN A 171 8.40 15.02 19.04
CA ASN A 171 9.69 14.98 18.39
C ASN A 171 10.54 16.16 18.85
N TYR A 172 11.75 15.90 19.33
CA TYR A 172 12.68 16.92 19.81
C TYR A 172 14.03 16.78 19.09
N PRO A 173 14.30 17.63 18.08
CA PRO A 173 15.62 17.69 17.47
C PRO A 173 16.62 18.37 18.41
N TRP A 174 17.74 17.72 18.69
CA TRP A 174 18.84 18.23 19.50
C TRP A 174 20.19 17.91 18.85
N ARG A 175 20.80 18.92 18.21
CA ARG A 175 22.06 18.78 17.45
C ARG A 175 21.94 17.70 16.36
N TRP A 176 22.70 16.62 16.48
CA TRP A 176 22.69 15.47 15.57
C TRP A 176 21.66 14.42 15.97
N PHE A 177 21.01 14.57 17.12
CA PHE A 177 20.02 13.63 17.63
C PHE A 177 18.60 14.15 17.43
N THR A 178 17.66 13.23 17.33
CA THR A 178 16.23 13.51 17.25
C THR A 178 15.52 12.50 18.14
N PHE A 179 15.00 12.98 19.27
CA PHE A 179 14.27 12.16 20.23
C PHE A 179 12.81 12.08 19.81
N ARG A 180 12.29 10.86 19.69
CA ARG A 180 10.93 10.56 19.24
C ARG A 180 10.20 9.82 20.34
N SER A 181 8.95 10.20 20.60
CA SER A 181 8.06 9.45 21.48
C SER A 181 6.65 9.48 20.90
N GLY A 182 5.92 8.39 21.01
CA GLY A 182 4.57 8.27 20.48
C GLY A 182 3.71 7.36 21.33
N TYR A 183 2.42 7.68 21.38
CA TYR A 183 1.38 6.82 21.94
C TYR A 183 0.20 6.82 20.97
N ASN A 184 -0.26 5.65 20.59
CA ASN A 184 -1.44 5.47 19.75
C ASN A 184 -2.35 4.45 20.43
N GLN A 185 -3.61 4.77 20.58
CA GLN A 185 -4.63 3.87 21.10
C GLN A 185 -5.76 3.80 20.09
N GLN A 186 -6.21 2.59 19.79
CA GLN A 186 -7.34 2.33 18.93
C GLN A 186 -8.32 1.41 19.66
N VAL A 187 -9.60 1.78 19.70
CA VAL A 187 -10.67 0.94 20.24
C VAL A 187 -11.66 0.67 19.12
N ARG A 188 -11.89 -0.60 18.80
CA ARG A 188 -12.89 -1.05 17.82
C ARG A 188 -14.02 -1.74 18.55
N ARG A 189 -15.24 -1.36 18.23
CA ARG A 189 -16.48 -1.97 18.71
C ARG A 189 -17.36 -2.26 17.51
N SER A 190 -18.05 -3.38 17.50
CA SER A 190 -19.07 -3.70 16.51
C SER A 190 -20.25 -4.35 17.20
N ASP A 191 -21.46 -4.06 16.75
CA ASP A 191 -22.65 -4.72 17.27
C ASP A 191 -22.55 -6.23 17.05
N GLY A 192 -22.76 -7.01 18.12
CA GLY A 192 -22.61 -8.48 18.11
C GLY A 192 -21.17 -9.01 18.04
N GLY A 193 -20.15 -8.14 17.91
CA GLY A 193 -18.74 -8.53 17.87
C GLY A 193 -17.97 -8.17 19.15
N GLN A 194 -16.80 -8.79 19.33
CA GLN A 194 -15.92 -8.48 20.46
C GLN A 194 -15.27 -7.11 20.29
N SER A 195 -15.17 -6.35 21.39
CA SER A 195 -14.45 -5.07 21.38
C SER A 195 -12.95 -5.35 21.49
N ILE A 196 -12.17 -4.71 20.63
CA ILE A 196 -10.72 -4.85 20.55
C ILE A 196 -10.09 -3.50 20.88
N THR A 197 -9.24 -3.45 21.90
CA THR A 197 -8.46 -2.28 22.27
C THR A 197 -7.00 -2.54 21.97
N SER A 198 -6.42 -1.80 21.04
CA SER A 198 -5.00 -1.87 20.70
C SER A 198 -4.29 -0.60 21.15
N LYS A 199 -3.17 -0.73 21.85
CA LYS A 199 -2.32 0.35 22.35
C LYS A 199 -0.93 0.17 21.76
N ASN A 200 -0.29 1.25 21.36
CA ASN A 200 1.06 1.25 20.81
C ASN A 200 1.86 2.38 21.46
N LEU A 201 2.93 2.04 22.14
CA LEU A 201 3.85 2.98 22.78
C LEU A 201 5.21 2.91 22.07
N GLN A 202 5.65 4.04 21.54
CA GLN A 202 6.90 4.17 20.81
C GLN A 202 7.85 5.13 21.52
N PHE A 203 9.11 4.76 21.59
CA PHE A 203 10.22 5.65 21.93
C PHE A 203 11.35 5.42 20.96
N GLY A 204 12.07 6.47 20.59
CA GLY A 204 13.23 6.28 19.74
C GLY A 204 14.17 7.47 19.72
N VAL A 205 15.38 7.21 19.26
CA VAL A 205 16.43 8.21 19.09
C VAL A 205 17.02 8.01 17.71
N ALA A 206 16.94 9.04 16.86
CA ALA A 206 17.61 9.06 15.57
C ALA A 206 18.87 9.92 15.63
N LEU A 207 19.92 9.47 14.97
CA LEU A 207 21.20 10.15 14.75
C LEU A 207 21.31 10.53 13.28
N ASN A 208 21.72 11.77 13.01
CA ASN A 208 22.15 12.23 11.70
C ASN A 208 23.32 13.19 11.87
N ALA A 209 24.52 12.69 11.65
CA ALA A 209 25.77 13.43 11.85
C ALA A 209 26.65 13.34 10.61
N GLN A 210 27.22 14.47 10.20
CA GLN A 210 28.36 14.46 9.28
C GLN A 210 29.65 14.33 10.12
N ILE A 211 30.22 13.12 10.18
CA ILE A 211 31.38 12.83 11.04
C ILE A 211 32.71 13.22 10.40
N LEU A 212 32.79 13.24 9.06
CA LEU A 212 33.94 13.70 8.28
C LEU A 212 33.43 14.43 7.01
N PRO A 213 34.28 15.18 6.28
CA PRO A 213 33.92 15.72 4.98
C PRO A 213 33.42 14.62 4.04
N ARG A 214 32.17 14.73 3.56
CA ARG A 214 31.52 13.72 2.70
C ARG A 214 31.35 12.33 3.34
N THR A 215 31.34 12.27 4.67
CA THR A 215 30.98 11.07 5.42
C THR A 215 29.85 11.40 6.39
N SER A 216 28.70 10.77 6.18
CA SER A 216 27.54 10.87 7.07
C SER A 216 27.28 9.56 7.78
N LEU A 217 27.02 9.65 9.08
CA LEU A 217 26.51 8.58 9.92
C LEU A 217 25.05 8.90 10.22
N VAL A 218 24.16 7.99 9.83
CA VAL A 218 22.74 8.02 10.14
C VAL A 218 22.43 6.78 10.96
N GLY A 219 21.52 6.89 11.91
CA GLY A 219 21.06 5.71 12.63
C GLY A 219 19.80 6.00 13.40
N ASP A 220 19.14 4.95 13.86
CA ASP A 220 18.06 5.08 14.82
C ASP A 220 17.93 3.86 15.72
N ILE A 221 17.44 4.12 16.92
CA ILE A 221 16.98 3.10 17.86
C ILE A 221 15.50 3.37 18.07
N ASP A 222 14.66 2.36 17.87
CA ASP A 222 13.22 2.44 18.14
C ASP A 222 12.80 1.28 19.04
N LEU A 223 12.08 1.61 20.10
CA LEU A 223 11.40 0.68 20.99
C LEU A 223 9.91 0.89 20.80
N ASN A 224 9.20 -0.15 20.41
CA ASN A 224 7.78 -0.09 20.15
C ASN A 224 7.07 -1.23 20.86
N ARG A 225 6.14 -0.93 21.76
CA ARG A 225 5.32 -1.93 22.43
C ARG A 225 3.88 -1.81 21.97
N PHE A 226 3.38 -2.88 21.36
CA PHE A 226 1.99 -3.04 20.96
C PHE A 226 1.30 -3.98 21.94
N ALA A 227 0.16 -3.58 22.49
CA ALA A 227 -0.69 -4.45 23.32
C ALA A 227 -2.09 -4.42 22.73
N SER A 228 -2.72 -5.57 22.56
CA SER A 228 -4.10 -5.65 22.13
C SER A 228 -4.91 -6.57 23.03
N ASP A 229 -5.98 -6.01 23.58
CA ASP A 229 -6.85 -6.65 24.56
C ASP A 229 -8.24 -6.81 23.94
N THR A 230 -8.82 -8.00 24.04
CA THR A 230 -10.21 -8.28 23.62
C THR A 230 -11.13 -8.40 24.83
N THR A 231 -12.43 -8.13 24.65
CA THR A 231 -13.42 -8.29 25.74
C THR A 231 -13.60 -9.74 26.21
N SER A 232 -13.14 -10.72 25.44
CA SER A 232 -13.13 -12.14 25.82
C SER A 232 -11.90 -12.55 26.63
N GLY A 233 -11.00 -11.60 26.92
CA GLY A 233 -9.82 -11.83 27.76
C GLY A 233 -8.56 -12.22 26.98
N PHE A 234 -8.62 -12.40 25.65
CA PHE A 234 -7.41 -12.62 24.86
C PHE A 234 -6.59 -11.34 24.80
N GLU A 235 -5.37 -11.44 25.32
CA GLU A 235 -4.36 -10.39 25.28
C GLU A 235 -3.20 -10.84 24.38
N THR A 236 -2.72 -9.90 23.56
CA THR A 236 -1.51 -10.06 22.75
C THR A 236 -0.59 -8.89 23.02
N ASN A 237 0.64 -9.16 23.39
CA ASN A 237 1.66 -8.15 23.68
C ASN A 237 2.86 -8.40 22.77
N THR A 238 3.25 -7.38 22.02
CA THR A 238 4.37 -7.44 21.09
C THR A 238 5.35 -6.32 21.42
N ALA A 239 6.57 -6.68 21.81
CA ALA A 239 7.65 -5.73 22.04
C ALA A 239 8.64 -5.81 20.87
N ARG A 240 8.73 -4.72 20.11
CA ARG A 240 9.71 -4.56 19.02
C ARG A 240 10.83 -3.64 19.44
N GLN A 241 12.06 -4.07 19.19
CA GLN A 241 13.27 -3.28 19.35
C GLN A 241 14.01 -3.25 18.02
N ALA A 242 14.22 -2.05 17.48
CA ALA A 242 14.93 -1.84 16.23
C ALA A 242 16.18 -1.01 16.49
N LEU A 243 17.32 -1.42 15.93
CA LEU A 243 18.55 -0.65 15.85
C LEU A 243 18.95 -0.62 14.38
N ARG A 244 19.13 0.58 13.81
CA ARG A 244 19.63 0.77 12.45
C ARG A 244 20.79 1.75 12.47
N LEU A 245 21.84 1.43 11.73
CA LEU A 245 23.02 2.26 11.54
C LEU A 245 23.38 2.23 10.06
N GLY A 246 23.67 3.40 9.51
CA GLY A 246 24.04 3.61 8.13
C GLY A 246 25.21 4.56 8.04
N LEU A 247 26.28 4.14 7.41
CA LEU A 247 27.45 4.94 7.10
C LEU A 247 27.51 5.15 5.60
N ASN A 248 27.56 6.40 5.16
CA ASN A 248 27.80 6.76 3.77
C ASN A 248 29.07 7.61 3.71
N SER A 249 30.09 7.14 3.01
CA SER A 249 31.38 7.80 2.89
C SER A 249 31.81 7.93 1.44
N ARG A 250 32.22 9.13 1.03
CA ARG A 250 32.83 9.39 -0.28
C ARG A 250 34.17 10.09 -0.11
N PRO A 251 35.20 9.37 0.37
CA PRO A 251 36.51 9.97 0.64
C PRO A 251 37.16 10.52 -0.63
N LEU A 252 36.89 9.91 -1.79
CA LEU A 252 37.41 10.33 -3.09
C LEU A 252 36.26 10.53 -4.08
N ARG A 253 36.49 11.30 -5.15
CA ARG A 253 35.48 11.51 -6.20
C ARG A 253 35.15 10.23 -6.97
N TRP A 254 36.11 9.31 -7.04
CA TRP A 254 36.02 8.07 -7.80
C TRP A 254 35.74 6.84 -6.92
N PHE A 255 35.64 7.00 -5.59
CA PHE A 255 35.44 5.91 -4.65
C PHE A 255 34.46 6.28 -3.53
N GLY A 256 33.47 5.42 -3.31
CA GLY A 256 32.52 5.52 -2.21
C GLY A 256 32.40 4.20 -1.47
N VAL A 257 32.10 4.28 -0.18
CA VAL A 257 31.81 3.15 0.69
C VAL A 257 30.54 3.46 1.46
N ASP A 258 29.60 2.52 1.40
CA ASP A 258 28.35 2.56 2.14
C ASP A 258 28.28 1.30 3.02
N ALA A 259 27.83 1.42 4.26
CA ALA A 259 27.62 0.27 5.13
C ALA A 259 26.32 0.45 5.89
N ASN A 260 25.51 -0.60 5.97
CA ASN A 260 24.27 -0.58 6.74
C ASN A 260 24.22 -1.77 7.67
N TYR A 261 23.68 -1.54 8.85
CA TYR A 261 23.38 -2.55 9.85
C TYR A 261 21.97 -2.27 10.34
N SER A 262 21.11 -3.27 10.35
CA SER A 262 19.80 -3.21 10.97
C SER A 262 19.53 -4.47 11.74
N ARG A 263 19.03 -4.34 12.96
CA ARG A 263 18.59 -5.43 13.80
C ARG A 263 17.19 -5.10 14.30
N ASP A 264 16.27 -6.01 14.10
CA ASP A 264 14.89 -5.97 14.55
C ASP A 264 14.64 -7.22 15.41
N ASN A 265 14.36 -7.02 16.68
CA ASN A 265 13.92 -8.05 17.60
C ASN A 265 12.44 -7.81 17.88
N THR A 266 11.60 -8.82 17.67
CA THR A 266 10.16 -8.73 17.96
C THR A 266 9.76 -9.89 18.85
N ASP A 267 9.51 -9.60 20.12
CA ASP A 267 9.03 -10.56 21.09
C ASP A 267 7.50 -10.52 21.07
N PHE A 268 6.84 -11.68 20.97
CA PHE A 268 5.39 -11.80 21.02
C PHE A 268 4.99 -12.75 22.16
N ASP A 269 4.04 -12.27 22.96
CA ASP A 269 3.42 -12.97 24.07
C ASP A 269 1.91 -12.95 23.77
N SER A 270 1.31 -14.13 23.66
CA SER A 270 -0.08 -14.33 23.29
C SER A 270 -0.66 -15.51 24.03
N GLN A 271 -1.84 -15.34 24.63
CA GLN A 271 -2.52 -16.46 25.28
C GLN A 271 -2.97 -17.57 24.30
N ALA A 272 -2.92 -17.33 22.98
CA ALA A 272 -3.39 -18.25 21.95
C ALA A 272 -2.27 -18.93 21.12
N VAL A 273 -1.02 -18.49 21.26
CA VAL A 273 0.14 -19.02 20.53
C VAL A 273 1.29 -19.10 21.53
N GLU A 274 2.05 -20.19 21.52
CA GLU A 274 3.25 -20.33 22.36
C GLU A 274 4.14 -19.08 22.25
N ASP A 275 4.62 -18.59 23.40
CA ASP A 275 5.51 -17.42 23.46
C ASP A 275 6.68 -17.59 22.50
N GLY A 276 6.99 -16.55 21.73
CA GLY A 276 8.05 -16.64 20.77
C GLY A 276 8.75 -15.32 20.52
N THR A 277 9.96 -15.44 20.00
CA THR A 277 10.78 -14.30 19.62
C THR A 277 11.12 -14.43 18.15
N ASN A 278 10.75 -13.42 17.37
CA ASN A 278 11.18 -13.28 15.98
C ASN A 278 12.39 -12.34 15.93
N PHE A 279 13.54 -12.90 15.58
CA PHE A 279 14.76 -12.15 15.33
C PHE A 279 14.95 -11.89 13.84
N SER A 280 15.40 -10.69 13.49
CA SER A 280 15.94 -10.39 12.16
C SER A 280 17.12 -9.42 12.27
N ARG A 281 18.20 -9.73 11.57
CA ARG A 281 19.39 -8.90 11.43
C ARG A 281 19.80 -8.87 9.98
N PHE A 282 20.16 -7.70 9.52
CA PHE A 282 20.66 -7.46 8.17
C PHE A 282 21.89 -6.56 8.26
N THR A 283 22.99 -6.99 7.65
CA THR A 283 24.23 -6.24 7.57
C THR A 283 24.69 -6.21 6.13
N ASN A 284 25.12 -5.05 5.62
CA ASN A 284 25.77 -4.98 4.32
C ASN A 284 26.88 -3.92 4.28
N ALA A 285 27.81 -4.13 3.36
CA ALA A 285 28.85 -3.19 3.00
C ALA A 285 28.92 -3.12 1.47
N THR A 286 28.88 -1.92 0.92
CA THR A 286 28.93 -1.65 -0.51
C THR A 286 30.13 -0.78 -0.82
N ALA A 287 30.99 -1.25 -1.71
CA ALA A 287 32.08 -0.44 -2.28
C ALA A 287 31.69 -0.04 -3.70
N THR A 288 31.82 1.26 -4.01
CA THR A 288 31.46 1.84 -5.31
C THR A 288 32.68 2.52 -5.94
N LEU A 289 32.97 2.18 -7.19
CA LEU A 289 34.01 2.79 -8.02
C LEU A 289 33.39 3.57 -9.18
N PHE A 290 33.95 4.74 -9.47
CA PHE A 290 33.58 5.59 -10.61
C PHE A 290 34.81 5.84 -11.50
N PRO A 291 35.28 4.82 -12.26
CA PRO A 291 36.46 4.96 -13.11
C PRO A 291 36.26 6.00 -14.22
N ALA A 292 35.02 6.28 -14.61
CA ALA A 292 34.66 7.38 -15.49
C ALA A 292 33.33 8.00 -15.06
N PRO A 293 33.01 9.25 -15.42
CA PRO A 293 31.76 9.91 -15.02
C PRO A 293 30.48 9.15 -15.40
N ALA A 294 30.53 8.38 -16.48
CA ALA A 294 29.41 7.58 -17.00
C ALA A 294 29.47 6.11 -16.58
N LEU A 295 30.52 5.66 -15.89
CA LEU A 295 30.72 4.25 -15.56
C LEU A 295 30.84 4.08 -14.05
N ARG A 296 30.01 3.22 -13.49
CA ARG A 296 30.01 2.90 -12.06
C ARG A 296 30.07 1.39 -11.89
N PHE A 297 30.97 0.92 -11.03
CA PHE A 297 31.01 -0.45 -10.55
C PHE A 297 30.68 -0.44 -9.06
N TRP A 298 29.92 -1.41 -8.59
CA TRP A 298 29.79 -1.62 -7.16
C TRP A 298 29.70 -3.09 -6.83
N THR A 299 30.23 -3.40 -5.67
CA THR A 299 30.10 -4.70 -5.04
C THR A 299 29.45 -4.50 -3.69
N THR A 300 28.48 -5.34 -3.36
CA THR A 300 27.85 -5.38 -2.04
C THR A 300 28.09 -6.76 -1.46
N LEU A 301 28.56 -6.79 -0.22
CA LEU A 301 28.62 -8.01 0.60
C LEU A 301 27.67 -7.80 1.76
N GLY A 302 26.97 -8.85 2.18
CA GLY A 302 26.07 -8.74 3.31
C GLY A 302 25.64 -10.08 3.85
N ASN A 303 24.93 -10.00 4.96
CA ASN A 303 24.45 -11.12 5.75
C ASN A 303 23.04 -10.79 6.25
N ARG A 304 22.14 -11.78 6.22
CA ARG A 304 20.78 -11.70 6.74
C ARG A 304 20.54 -12.90 7.64
N LEU A 305 20.43 -12.65 8.94
CA LEU A 305 20.10 -13.64 9.96
C LEU A 305 18.65 -13.42 10.38
N PHE A 306 17.78 -14.42 10.29
CA PHE A 306 16.38 -14.29 10.70
C PHE A 306 15.82 -15.64 11.14
N ASP A 307 14.77 -15.60 11.95
CA ASP A 307 14.07 -16.82 12.36
C ASP A 307 12.97 -17.13 11.33
N ASP A 308 12.98 -18.36 10.79
CA ASP A 308 11.97 -18.92 9.88
C ASP A 308 11.41 -20.19 10.52
N GLN A 309 10.12 -20.18 10.89
CA GLN A 309 9.45 -21.32 11.54
C GLN A 309 10.26 -21.89 12.72
N PHE A 310 10.68 -21.03 13.66
CA PHE A 310 11.49 -21.37 14.84
C PHE A 310 12.93 -21.82 14.55
N THR A 311 13.34 -21.87 13.28
CA THR A 311 14.73 -22.15 12.88
C THR A 311 15.45 -20.86 12.52
N ARG A 312 16.58 -20.61 13.15
CA ARG A 312 17.43 -19.47 12.79
C ARG A 312 18.17 -19.76 11.48
N ARG A 313 17.88 -18.96 10.45
CA ARG A 313 18.54 -19.02 9.14
C ARG A 313 19.55 -17.91 8.97
N ASP A 314 20.72 -18.25 8.44
CA ASP A 314 21.81 -17.32 8.21
C ASP A 314 22.14 -17.28 6.71
N ILE A 315 21.73 -16.20 6.04
CA ILE A 315 21.87 -16.06 4.59
C ILE A 315 22.92 -15.01 4.29
N ASP A 316 24.06 -15.46 3.78
CA ASP A 316 25.06 -14.58 3.20
C ASP A 316 24.68 -14.22 1.77
N PHE A 317 25.02 -13.00 1.36
CA PHE A 317 24.81 -12.59 -0.02
C PHE A 317 25.93 -11.68 -0.51
N TRP A 318 26.17 -11.77 -1.81
CA TRP A 318 27.02 -10.83 -2.51
C TRP A 318 26.37 -10.39 -3.80
N THR A 319 26.61 -9.14 -4.18
CA THR A 319 26.13 -8.55 -5.42
C THR A 319 27.27 -7.88 -6.14
N LEU A 320 27.49 -8.24 -7.41
CA LEU A 320 28.34 -7.49 -8.32
C LEU A 320 27.49 -6.77 -9.33
N ALA A 321 27.78 -5.51 -9.57
CA ALA A 321 27.01 -4.72 -10.51
C ALA A 321 27.84 -3.65 -11.20
N SER A 322 27.41 -3.32 -12.41
CA SER A 322 27.95 -2.24 -13.21
C SER A 322 26.81 -1.43 -13.81
N SER A 323 27.00 -0.12 -13.90
CA SER A 323 26.10 0.74 -14.65
C SER A 323 26.88 1.64 -15.56
N TRP A 324 26.45 1.72 -16.81
CA TRP A 324 27.07 2.51 -17.86
C TRP A 324 26.03 3.46 -18.46
N ASN A 325 26.21 4.75 -18.23
CA ASN A 325 25.25 5.80 -18.54
C ASN A 325 25.87 6.88 -19.45
N PRO A 326 26.44 6.52 -20.63
CA PRO A 326 27.10 7.49 -21.49
C PRO A 326 26.09 8.43 -22.16
N ARG A 327 26.52 9.68 -22.34
CA ARG A 327 25.90 10.61 -23.28
C ARG A 327 26.74 10.62 -24.54
N VAL A 328 26.29 9.91 -25.57
CA VAL A 328 27.01 9.78 -26.85
C VAL A 328 26.96 11.12 -27.60
N THR A 329 25.81 11.78 -27.56
CA THR A 329 25.62 13.15 -28.06
C THR A 329 24.68 13.92 -27.12
N ARG A 330 24.39 15.20 -27.43
CA ARG A 330 23.35 15.94 -26.71
C ARG A 330 21.94 15.34 -26.86
N THR A 331 21.74 14.49 -27.87
CA THR A 331 20.43 13.91 -28.21
C THR A 331 20.35 12.41 -27.96
N ILE A 332 21.46 11.71 -27.81
CA ILE A 332 21.48 10.25 -27.61
C ILE A 332 22.05 9.94 -26.22
N ARG A 333 21.21 9.35 -25.38
CA ARG A 333 21.58 8.83 -24.07
C ARG A 333 21.34 7.34 -24.02
N PHE A 334 22.31 6.64 -23.45
CA PHE A 334 22.20 5.22 -23.15
C PHE A 334 22.44 5.04 -21.65
N ASP A 335 21.61 4.23 -21.01
CA ASP A 335 21.81 3.80 -19.62
C ASP A 335 21.72 2.27 -19.63
N PHE A 336 22.72 1.60 -19.09
CA PHE A 336 22.77 0.14 -18.96
C PHE A 336 23.15 -0.21 -17.53
N LEU A 337 22.49 -1.21 -16.97
CA LEU A 337 22.70 -1.73 -15.63
C LEU A 337 22.75 -3.25 -15.75
N LEU A 338 23.85 -3.82 -15.28
CA LEU A 338 24.02 -5.26 -15.16
C LEU A 338 24.32 -5.55 -13.70
N SER A 339 23.58 -6.47 -13.08
CA SER A 339 23.88 -6.94 -11.73
C SER A 339 23.63 -8.42 -11.58
N ARG A 340 24.48 -9.08 -10.80
CA ARG A 340 24.31 -10.45 -10.34
C ARG A 340 24.35 -10.45 -8.82
N THR A 341 23.37 -11.10 -8.20
CA THR A 341 23.31 -11.35 -6.76
C THR A 341 23.27 -12.85 -6.53
N ILE A 342 24.05 -13.33 -5.57
CA ILE A 342 24.01 -14.71 -5.11
C ILE A 342 23.74 -14.67 -3.61
N GLU A 343 22.82 -15.51 -3.15
CA GLU A 343 22.51 -15.77 -1.74
C GLU A 343 22.89 -17.23 -1.42
N THR A 344 23.53 -17.43 -0.28
CA THR A 344 24.02 -18.73 0.21
C THR A 344 23.51 -18.96 1.63
N ASP A 345 23.08 -20.17 1.96
CA ASP A 345 22.60 -20.54 3.30
C ASP A 345 23.29 -21.85 3.72
N PRO A 346 24.08 -21.87 4.82
CA PRO A 346 24.77 -23.07 5.27
C PRO A 346 23.87 -24.29 5.51
N LEU A 347 22.58 -24.09 5.78
CA LEU A 347 21.62 -25.15 6.05
C LEU A 347 20.90 -25.66 4.79
N GLN A 348 20.83 -24.85 3.73
CA GLN A 348 20.10 -25.20 2.50
C GLN A 348 21.00 -25.39 1.28
N GLY A 349 22.22 -24.87 1.31
CA GLY A 349 23.23 -25.01 0.28
C GLY A 349 23.83 -23.70 -0.21
N ASP A 350 24.84 -23.83 -1.08
CA ASP A 350 25.71 -22.75 -1.51
C ASP A 350 25.07 -21.78 -2.52
N ASN A 351 23.85 -22.01 -3.04
CA ASN A 351 23.22 -21.15 -4.06
C ASN A 351 21.69 -21.06 -3.97
N ILE A 352 21.13 -20.93 -2.76
CA ILE A 352 19.68 -20.84 -2.54
C ILE A 352 18.96 -19.84 -3.46
N ARG A 353 19.65 -18.77 -3.87
CA ARG A 353 19.13 -17.83 -4.88
C ARG A 353 20.22 -17.19 -5.69
N THR A 354 20.07 -17.21 -7.01
CA THR A 354 20.87 -16.43 -7.96
C THR A 354 19.97 -15.51 -8.77
N ALA A 355 20.13 -14.20 -8.60
CA ALA A 355 19.41 -13.19 -9.38
C ALA A 355 20.35 -12.50 -10.38
N PHE A 356 19.92 -12.41 -11.63
CA PHE A 356 20.56 -11.66 -12.70
C PHE A 356 19.61 -10.59 -13.22
N VAL A 357 20.04 -9.34 -13.17
CA VAL A 357 19.24 -8.21 -13.65
C VAL A 357 20.03 -7.47 -14.73
N SER A 358 19.38 -7.28 -15.88
CA SER A 358 19.87 -6.48 -17.00
C SER A 358 18.82 -5.43 -17.35
N ASN A 359 19.10 -4.17 -17.04
CA ASN A 359 18.24 -3.05 -17.41
C ASN A 359 18.97 -2.16 -18.40
N SER A 360 18.30 -1.80 -19.49
CA SER A 360 18.80 -0.89 -20.51
C SER A 360 17.75 0.17 -20.83
N THR A 361 18.20 1.39 -21.05
CA THR A 361 17.39 2.50 -21.52
C THR A 361 18.15 3.20 -22.63
N PHE A 362 17.50 3.34 -23.77
CA PHE A 362 17.97 4.08 -24.92
C PHE A 362 17.04 5.26 -25.14
N GLU A 363 17.58 6.47 -25.09
CA GLU A 363 16.83 7.71 -25.22
C GLU A 363 17.38 8.54 -26.38
N LEU A 364 16.52 8.76 -27.38
CA LEU A 364 16.66 9.72 -28.47
C LEU A 364 15.90 10.98 -28.09
N VAL A 365 16.56 11.89 -27.37
CA VAL A 365 16.00 13.15 -26.92
C VAL A 365 15.64 14.04 -28.12
N PRO A 366 14.45 14.68 -28.14
CA PRO A 366 13.36 14.58 -27.17
C PRO A 366 12.24 13.59 -27.59
N LEU A 367 12.43 12.83 -28.67
CA LEU A 367 11.31 12.23 -29.40
C LEU A 367 11.04 10.78 -29.03
N THR A 368 12.04 9.96 -28.68
CA THR A 368 11.81 8.53 -28.49
C THR A 368 12.66 7.97 -27.36
N THR A 369 12.05 7.16 -26.50
CA THR A 369 12.73 6.40 -25.45
C THR A 369 12.32 4.94 -25.59
N LEU A 370 13.29 4.05 -25.74
CA LEU A 370 13.11 2.62 -25.63
C LEU A 370 13.76 2.17 -24.32
N ARG A 371 13.02 1.46 -23.48
CA ARG A 371 13.52 0.88 -22.25
C ARG A 371 13.27 -0.62 -22.29
N TRP A 372 14.29 -1.39 -21.99
CA TRP A 372 14.20 -2.84 -21.88
C TRP A 372 14.75 -3.27 -20.53
N ASN A 373 14.00 -4.05 -19.79
CA ASN A 373 14.38 -4.61 -18.51
C ASN A 373 14.20 -6.12 -18.60
N LEU A 374 15.26 -6.87 -18.32
CA LEU A 374 15.28 -8.32 -18.19
C LEU A 374 15.72 -8.64 -16.77
N ASN A 375 14.91 -9.40 -16.05
CA ASN A 375 15.23 -9.91 -14.74
C ASN A 375 15.07 -11.43 -14.78
N ILE A 376 16.15 -12.15 -14.52
CA ILE A 376 16.19 -13.60 -14.44
C ILE A 376 16.54 -13.93 -13.00
N THR A 377 15.68 -14.65 -12.30
CA THR A 377 15.93 -15.11 -10.94
C THR A 377 15.86 -16.63 -10.94
N ARG A 378 16.95 -17.30 -10.60
CA ARG A 378 16.97 -18.71 -10.24
C ARG A 378 16.80 -18.79 -8.73
N ASN A 379 15.76 -19.50 -8.28
CA ASN A 379 15.63 -19.86 -6.88
C ASN A 379 15.90 -21.36 -6.78
N GLU A 380 16.75 -21.77 -5.86
CA GLU A 380 16.83 -23.16 -5.47
C GLU A 380 15.83 -23.32 -4.32
N VAL A 381 14.74 -24.03 -4.59
CA VAL A 381 13.76 -24.37 -3.55
C VAL A 381 14.05 -25.81 -3.19
N PRO A 382 14.71 -26.08 -2.04
CA PRO A 382 14.73 -27.42 -1.50
C PRO A 382 13.29 -27.77 -1.13
N SER A 383 12.64 -28.56 -1.99
CA SER A 383 11.35 -29.17 -1.67
C SER A 383 11.63 -30.55 -1.10
N PHE A 384 11.21 -30.78 0.14
CA PHE A 384 11.07 -32.14 0.65
C PHE A 384 9.90 -32.79 -0.09
N GLN A 385 10.16 -33.37 -1.26
CA GLN A 385 9.20 -34.24 -1.90
C GLN A 385 9.34 -35.63 -1.30
N THR A 386 8.73 -35.83 -0.13
CA THR A 386 8.21 -37.17 0.20
C THR A 386 6.74 -37.14 -0.19
N THR A 387 6.31 -38.05 -1.07
CA THR A 387 4.91 -38.16 -1.50
C THR A 387 3.95 -38.56 -0.36
N GLU A 388 4.51 -38.92 0.80
CA GLU A 388 3.79 -39.20 2.04
C GLU A 388 4.47 -38.43 3.18
N SER A 389 3.68 -37.76 4.02
CA SER A 389 4.18 -37.16 5.26
C SER A 389 4.61 -38.30 6.19
N PRO A 390 5.80 -38.23 6.82
CA PRO A 390 6.20 -39.24 7.79
C PRO A 390 5.23 -39.25 8.97
N ASP A 391 4.93 -40.43 9.52
CA ASP A 391 4.00 -40.60 10.63
C ASP A 391 4.55 -39.97 11.93
N ALA A 392 5.87 -39.93 12.08
CA ALA A 392 6.58 -39.21 13.12
C ALA A 392 7.93 -38.65 12.63
N ALA A 393 8.45 -37.62 13.31
CA ALA A 393 9.76 -37.04 13.04
C ALA A 393 10.44 -36.59 14.33
N GLY A 394 11.76 -36.76 14.41
CA GLY A 394 12.59 -36.32 15.54
C GLY A 394 14.03 -36.81 15.41
N PRO A 395 14.91 -36.53 16.39
CA PRO A 395 16.25 -37.10 16.45
C PRO A 395 16.23 -38.63 16.36
N LEU A 396 17.28 -39.26 15.78
CA LEU A 396 17.36 -40.72 15.67
C LEU A 396 17.09 -41.47 16.99
N THR A 397 17.45 -40.87 18.13
CA THR A 397 17.22 -41.43 19.46
C THR A 397 15.74 -41.61 19.78
N ASP A 398 14.89 -40.76 19.24
CA ASP A 398 13.45 -40.75 19.50
C ASP A 398 12.73 -41.84 18.71
N ARG A 399 13.37 -42.41 17.68
CA ARG A 399 12.84 -43.54 16.91
C ARG A 399 12.41 -44.71 17.81
N VAL A 400 13.15 -44.95 18.91
CA VAL A 400 12.85 -46.03 19.87
C VAL A 400 11.48 -45.87 20.55
N LEU A 401 10.97 -44.64 20.66
CA LEU A 401 9.65 -44.36 21.23
C LEU A 401 8.52 -44.94 20.36
N TYR A 402 8.81 -45.20 19.08
CA TYR A 402 7.89 -45.71 18.08
C TYR A 402 8.13 -47.21 17.77
N ASP A 403 8.95 -47.90 18.58
CA ASP A 403 9.24 -49.33 18.42
C ASP A 403 8.01 -50.23 18.64
N ALA A 404 6.89 -49.72 19.16
CA ALA A 404 5.62 -50.44 19.32
C ALA A 404 4.59 -50.23 18.19
N GLU A 405 4.83 -49.27 17.28
CA GLU A 405 3.94 -48.95 16.16
C GLU A 405 3.70 -50.12 15.16
N PRO A 406 2.66 -50.09 14.30
CA PRO A 406 2.43 -51.14 13.33
C PRO A 406 3.41 -51.11 12.14
N ALA A 407 3.48 -52.21 11.38
CA ALA A 407 4.22 -52.28 10.13
C ALA A 407 3.73 -51.21 9.14
N GLY A 408 4.65 -50.59 8.41
CA GLY A 408 4.38 -49.47 7.50
C GLY A 408 4.51 -48.10 8.15
N PHE A 409 4.58 -48.00 9.48
CA PHE A 409 4.82 -46.73 10.18
C PHE A 409 6.17 -46.14 9.77
N THR A 410 6.20 -44.84 9.51
CA THR A 410 7.38 -44.11 9.03
C THR A 410 7.90 -43.13 10.08
N PHE A 411 9.22 -43.13 10.30
CA PHE A 411 9.90 -42.20 11.19
C PHE A 411 10.98 -41.45 10.41
N LEU A 412 10.92 -40.12 10.42
CA LEU A 412 11.94 -39.26 9.84
C LEU A 412 12.95 -38.84 10.90
N ASP A 413 14.20 -39.28 10.76
CA ASP A 413 15.30 -38.76 11.55
C ASP A 413 15.67 -37.35 11.08
N THR A 414 15.35 -36.35 11.89
CA THR A 414 15.56 -34.94 11.56
C THR A 414 17.02 -34.52 11.61
N ASP A 415 17.88 -35.28 12.29
CA ASP A 415 19.30 -34.93 12.43
C ASP A 415 20.10 -35.39 11.20
N ASN A 416 19.79 -36.57 10.65
CA ASN A 416 20.50 -37.15 9.51
C ASN A 416 19.72 -37.11 8.18
N LEU A 417 18.43 -36.75 8.20
CA LEU A 417 17.49 -36.79 7.07
C LEU A 417 17.30 -38.19 6.48
N ASP A 418 17.27 -39.19 7.35
CA ASP A 418 17.03 -40.59 6.99
C ASP A 418 15.58 -40.98 7.33
N LEU A 419 14.88 -41.59 6.37
CA LEU A 419 13.56 -42.17 6.58
C LEU A 419 13.70 -43.64 6.96
N TYR A 420 13.03 -44.03 8.03
CA TYR A 420 12.90 -45.41 8.47
C TYR A 420 11.45 -45.84 8.32
N THR A 421 11.23 -47.02 7.72
CA THR A 421 9.91 -47.63 7.64
C THR A 421 9.90 -48.88 8.51
N LYS A 422 8.86 -49.06 9.30
CA LYS A 422 8.74 -50.24 10.15
C LYS A 422 8.37 -51.46 9.31
N ASN A 423 9.20 -52.51 9.35
CA ASN A 423 8.98 -53.69 8.51
C ASN A 423 7.90 -54.61 9.09
N SER A 424 7.77 -54.67 10.43
CA SER A 424 6.82 -55.54 11.12
C SER A 424 6.38 -54.97 12.47
N ALA A 425 5.43 -55.63 13.15
CA ALA A 425 5.03 -55.28 14.52
C ALA A 425 6.04 -55.71 15.60
N THR A 426 7.18 -56.30 15.21
CA THR A 426 8.24 -56.68 16.15
C THR A 426 9.02 -55.44 16.60
N ILE A 427 9.35 -55.39 17.89
CA ILE A 427 10.09 -54.29 18.50
C ILE A 427 11.42 -54.10 17.77
N ALA A 428 11.73 -52.84 17.43
CA ALA A 428 12.94 -52.41 16.74
C ALA A 428 13.18 -52.99 15.32
N ASP A 429 12.16 -53.56 14.67
CA ASP A 429 12.25 -54.05 13.29
C ASP A 429 12.00 -52.93 12.26
N TRP A 430 13.04 -52.14 12.02
CA TRP A 430 13.04 -51.02 11.07
C TRP A 430 13.80 -51.37 9.79
N SER A 431 13.42 -50.73 8.68
CA SER A 431 14.16 -50.76 7.42
C SER A 431 15.58 -50.21 7.60
N ALA A 432 16.45 -50.51 6.63
CA ALA A 432 17.65 -49.70 6.46
C ALA A 432 17.27 -48.22 6.27
N PRO A 433 18.09 -47.27 6.74
CA PRO A 433 17.84 -45.85 6.51
C PRO A 433 17.77 -45.59 5.01
N VAL A 434 16.68 -44.96 4.57
CA VAL A 434 16.56 -44.40 3.23
C VAL A 434 16.84 -42.92 3.35
N ARG A 435 18.04 -42.51 2.92
CA ARG A 435 18.40 -41.10 2.95
C ARG A 435 17.51 -40.32 2.00
N ILE A 436 16.78 -39.35 2.55
CA ILE A 436 16.02 -38.40 1.74
C ILE A 436 16.99 -37.30 1.34
N GLU A 437 17.49 -37.36 0.11
CA GLU A 437 18.09 -36.19 -0.48
C GLU A 437 16.96 -35.19 -0.77
N PRO A 438 17.03 -33.94 -0.28
CA PRO A 438 16.06 -32.94 -0.67
C PRO A 438 16.14 -32.79 -2.19
N THR A 439 15.05 -33.10 -2.89
CA THR A 439 14.96 -32.82 -4.32
C THR A 439 14.95 -31.30 -4.47
N VAL A 440 16.12 -30.74 -4.81
CA VAL A 440 16.26 -29.32 -5.10
C VAL A 440 15.59 -29.10 -6.45
N THR A 441 14.39 -28.52 -6.43
CA THR A 441 13.82 -27.96 -7.65
C THR A 441 14.47 -26.60 -7.86
N GLU A 442 14.90 -26.34 -9.09
CA GLU A 442 15.59 -25.10 -9.45
C GLU A 442 14.74 -24.23 -10.38
N PRO A 443 13.56 -23.75 -9.94
CA PRO A 443 12.74 -22.92 -10.81
C PRO A 443 13.46 -21.61 -11.16
N TYR A 444 13.61 -21.39 -12.46
CA TYR A 444 13.96 -20.13 -13.08
C TYR A 444 12.71 -19.29 -13.29
N PHE A 445 12.68 -18.13 -12.65
CA PHE A 445 11.69 -17.08 -12.88
C PHE A 445 12.28 -16.01 -13.80
N VAL A 446 11.71 -15.87 -15.01
CA VAL A 446 12.14 -14.88 -16.00
C VAL A 446 11.06 -13.81 -16.14
N ASN A 447 11.41 -12.56 -15.85
CA ASN A 447 10.56 -11.40 -16.04
C ASN A 447 11.17 -10.45 -17.08
N ARG A 448 10.43 -10.19 -18.15
CA ARG A 448 10.82 -9.36 -19.28
C ARG A 448 9.87 -8.18 -19.39
N ASN A 449 10.40 -6.96 -19.43
CA ASN A 449 9.61 -5.75 -19.64
C ASN A 449 10.24 -4.87 -20.71
N VAL A 450 9.50 -4.62 -21.78
CA VAL A 450 9.84 -3.65 -22.84
C VAL A 450 8.88 -2.48 -22.74
N GLN A 451 9.41 -1.27 -22.75
CA GLN A 451 8.65 -0.04 -22.81
C GLN A 451 9.17 0.85 -23.94
N LEU A 452 8.30 1.19 -24.88
CA LEU A 452 8.56 2.21 -25.90
C LEU A 452 7.74 3.45 -25.56
N ARG A 453 8.36 4.62 -25.57
CA ARG A 453 7.70 5.92 -25.53
C ARG A 453 8.16 6.71 -26.74
N SER A 454 7.25 7.19 -27.56
CA SER A 454 7.58 7.97 -28.74
C SER A 454 6.63 9.14 -28.92
N THR A 455 7.18 10.33 -29.14
CA THR A 455 6.47 11.52 -29.59
C THR A 455 6.64 11.59 -31.10
N LEU A 456 5.74 10.91 -31.82
CA LEU A 456 5.76 10.80 -33.28
C LEU A 456 5.65 12.18 -33.95
N THR A 457 4.83 13.07 -33.37
CA THR A 457 4.72 14.47 -33.80
C THR A 457 4.47 15.36 -32.58
N ARG A 458 4.50 16.70 -32.75
CA ARG A 458 4.09 17.66 -31.70
C ARG A 458 2.67 17.43 -31.15
N LYS A 459 1.84 16.66 -31.87
CA LYS A 459 0.44 16.39 -31.55
C LYS A 459 0.18 14.93 -31.21
N LEU A 460 1.11 14.01 -31.45
CA LEU A 460 0.87 12.58 -31.33
C LEU A 460 1.99 11.93 -30.50
N SER A 461 1.63 11.25 -29.43
CA SER A 461 2.53 10.43 -28.65
C SER A 461 1.98 9.02 -28.48
N LEU A 462 2.86 8.04 -28.54
CA LEU A 462 2.60 6.63 -28.37
C LEU A 462 3.43 6.12 -27.19
N VAL A 463 2.81 5.35 -26.32
CA VAL A 463 3.49 4.57 -25.29
C VAL A 463 3.05 3.12 -25.45
N LEU A 464 4.00 2.22 -25.65
CA LEU A 464 3.77 0.79 -25.64
C LEU A 464 4.54 0.18 -24.47
N PHE A 465 3.91 -0.75 -23.79
CA PHE A 465 4.47 -1.54 -22.72
C PHE A 465 4.13 -3.00 -22.98
N TYR A 466 5.12 -3.86 -22.86
CA TYR A 466 4.99 -5.30 -22.94
C TYR A 466 5.75 -5.88 -21.75
N GLY A 467 5.05 -6.63 -20.91
CA GLY A 467 5.61 -7.39 -19.80
C GLY A 467 5.32 -8.87 -20.02
N ALA A 468 6.28 -9.75 -19.77
CA ALA A 468 6.10 -11.19 -19.85
C ALA A 468 6.84 -11.88 -18.71
N THR A 469 6.20 -12.89 -18.12
CA THR A 469 6.74 -13.70 -17.04
C THR A 469 6.68 -15.17 -17.41
N SER A 470 7.66 -15.94 -16.94
CA SER A 470 7.68 -17.38 -17.03
C SER A 470 8.42 -17.98 -15.85
N SER A 471 7.99 -19.16 -15.43
CA SER A 471 8.63 -20.07 -14.49
C SER A 471 8.94 -21.38 -15.20
N SER A 472 10.11 -21.96 -14.97
CA SER A 472 10.49 -23.26 -15.55
C SER A 472 11.63 -23.86 -14.74
N GLU A 473 11.71 -25.19 -14.64
CA GLU A 473 12.84 -25.89 -14.00
C GLU A 473 14.16 -25.69 -14.78
N GLN A 474 14.06 -25.32 -16.06
CA GLN A 474 15.22 -25.01 -16.91
C GLN A 474 15.20 -23.54 -17.31
N LEU A 475 16.38 -22.96 -17.56
CA LEU A 475 16.49 -21.59 -18.06
C LEU A 475 15.95 -21.50 -19.50
N GLU A 476 14.66 -21.22 -19.63
CA GLU A 476 13.98 -21.07 -20.91
C GLU A 476 13.65 -19.59 -21.15
N LEU A 477 14.50 -18.91 -21.93
CA LEU A 477 14.29 -17.49 -22.27
C LEU A 477 13.15 -17.27 -23.27
N THR A 478 12.70 -18.32 -23.94
CA THR A 478 11.67 -18.28 -25.00
C THR A 478 10.27 -18.58 -24.48
N ARG A 479 10.13 -19.39 -23.41
CA ARG A 479 8.84 -19.71 -22.78
C ARG A 479 8.19 -18.43 -22.24
N ILE A 480 6.89 -18.26 -22.45
CA ILE A 480 6.09 -17.17 -21.92
C ILE A 480 4.90 -17.85 -21.26
N GLU A 481 4.72 -17.72 -19.96
CA GLU A 481 3.56 -18.33 -19.29
C GLU A 481 2.46 -17.29 -19.12
N GLY A 482 2.82 -16.10 -18.63
CA GLY A 482 1.93 -14.96 -18.54
C GLY A 482 2.49 -13.75 -19.26
N TYR A 483 1.61 -12.90 -19.79
CA TYR A 483 2.02 -11.62 -20.36
C TYR A 483 0.97 -10.53 -20.23
N ASN A 484 1.47 -9.29 -20.14
CA ASN A 484 0.68 -8.08 -20.11
C ASN A 484 1.12 -7.15 -21.24
N VAL A 485 0.17 -6.73 -22.07
CA VAL A 485 0.38 -5.71 -23.10
C VAL A 485 -0.42 -4.48 -22.73
N ARG A 486 0.25 -3.33 -22.69
CA ARG A 486 -0.41 -2.04 -22.51
C ARG A 486 0.02 -1.06 -23.58
N GLY A 487 -0.94 -0.55 -24.34
CA GLY A 487 -0.73 0.52 -25.31
C GLY A 487 -1.46 1.78 -24.88
N THR A 488 -0.82 2.94 -24.97
CA THR A 488 -1.45 4.25 -24.81
C THR A 488 -1.13 5.12 -26.02
N LEU A 489 -2.15 5.54 -26.74
CA LEU A 489 -2.08 6.52 -27.82
C LEU A 489 -2.67 7.83 -27.32
N ALA A 490 -1.89 8.91 -27.35
CA ALA A 490 -2.38 10.24 -27.01
C ALA A 490 -2.27 11.19 -28.21
N TYR A 491 -3.38 11.83 -28.56
CA TYR A 491 -3.50 12.78 -29.66
C TYR A 491 -4.01 14.13 -29.15
N ARG A 492 -3.26 15.19 -29.45
CA ARG A 492 -3.55 16.58 -29.11
C ARG A 492 -3.63 17.42 -30.38
N PRO A 493 -4.79 17.48 -31.05
CA PRO A 493 -4.92 18.22 -32.31
C PRO A 493 -4.59 19.71 -32.15
N ASN A 494 -4.82 20.26 -30.96
CA ASN A 494 -4.47 21.63 -30.58
C ASN A 494 -4.14 21.70 -29.07
N ARG A 495 -3.71 22.87 -28.57
CA ARG A 495 -3.38 23.07 -27.14
C ARG A 495 -4.56 22.87 -26.20
N ARG A 496 -5.79 22.92 -26.73
CA ARG A 496 -7.05 22.91 -25.98
C ARG A 496 -7.74 21.56 -25.95
N THR A 497 -7.41 20.60 -26.79
CA THR A 497 -8.08 19.30 -26.80
C THR A 497 -7.08 18.17 -26.81
N GLY A 498 -7.37 17.14 -26.02
CA GLY A 498 -6.57 15.94 -25.93
C GLY A 498 -7.46 14.71 -25.89
N TYR A 499 -7.05 13.70 -26.64
CA TYR A 499 -7.62 12.37 -26.68
C TYR A 499 -6.54 11.40 -26.22
N THR A 500 -6.91 10.45 -25.37
CA THR A 500 -6.02 9.37 -24.94
C THR A 500 -6.80 8.08 -25.03
N LEU A 501 -6.28 7.12 -25.77
CA LEU A 501 -6.78 5.75 -25.81
C LEU A 501 -5.74 4.86 -25.13
N THR A 502 -6.12 4.17 -24.07
CA THR A 502 -5.27 3.18 -23.40
C THR A 502 -5.93 1.81 -23.50
N SER A 503 -5.20 0.82 -23.98
CA SER A 503 -5.60 -0.58 -23.93
C SER A 503 -4.63 -1.32 -23.01
N THR A 504 -5.13 -2.17 -22.14
CA THR A 504 -4.36 -3.09 -21.32
C THR A 504 -4.95 -4.48 -21.48
N SER A 505 -4.15 -5.47 -21.81
CA SER A 505 -4.56 -6.86 -21.93
C SER A 505 -3.61 -7.72 -21.10
N SER A 506 -4.16 -8.54 -20.21
CA SER A 506 -3.44 -9.43 -19.32
C SER A 506 -3.87 -10.86 -19.60
N HIS A 507 -2.88 -11.72 -19.82
CA HIS A 507 -3.05 -13.15 -20.00
C HIS A 507 -2.26 -13.82 -18.86
N PRO A 508 -2.94 -14.38 -17.85
CA PRO A 508 -2.32 -15.23 -16.85
C PRO A 508 -1.86 -16.55 -17.50
N GLU A 509 -1.20 -17.39 -16.71
CA GLU A 509 -0.61 -18.65 -17.15
C GLU A 509 -1.60 -19.51 -17.94
N PHE A 510 -1.10 -20.25 -18.93
CA PHE A 510 -1.91 -21.04 -19.87
C PHE A 510 -2.91 -22.02 -19.23
N THR A 511 -2.76 -22.35 -17.95
CA THR A 511 -3.68 -23.21 -17.19
C THR A 511 -4.91 -22.46 -16.65
N ASP A 512 -4.81 -21.15 -16.42
CA ASP A 512 -5.93 -20.31 -16.04
C ASP A 512 -6.45 -19.62 -17.31
N ALA A 513 -7.56 -20.12 -17.86
CA ALA A 513 -8.20 -19.58 -19.06
C ALA A 513 -8.85 -18.19 -18.85
N SER A 514 -8.31 -17.35 -17.97
CA SER A 514 -8.90 -16.05 -17.67
C SER A 514 -8.19 -14.87 -18.33
N ARG A 515 -8.73 -14.32 -19.41
CA ARG A 515 -8.14 -13.16 -20.10
C ARG A 515 -8.83 -11.87 -19.68
N THR A 516 -8.06 -10.87 -19.27
CA THR A 516 -8.62 -9.55 -18.94
C THR A 516 -8.16 -8.49 -19.93
N THR A 517 -9.09 -7.80 -20.58
CA THR A 517 -8.79 -6.68 -21.50
C THR A 517 -9.57 -5.45 -21.09
N ILE A 518 -8.88 -4.33 -20.90
CA ILE A 518 -9.45 -3.04 -20.52
C ILE A 518 -9.07 -1.99 -21.57
N LEU A 519 -10.07 -1.29 -22.10
CA LEU A 519 -9.96 -0.16 -22.99
C LEU A 519 -10.46 1.10 -22.28
N THR A 520 -9.58 2.07 -22.08
CA THR A 520 -9.91 3.39 -21.54
C THR A 520 -9.77 4.45 -22.61
N PHE A 521 -10.84 5.17 -22.90
CA PHE A 521 -10.85 6.36 -23.73
C PHE A 521 -11.06 7.59 -22.87
N THR A 522 -10.13 8.54 -22.93
CA THR A 522 -10.24 9.83 -22.26
C THR A 522 -10.22 10.95 -23.28
N TYR A 523 -11.23 11.80 -23.25
CA TYR A 523 -11.27 13.09 -23.92
C TYR A 523 -11.20 14.22 -22.89
N SER A 524 -10.42 15.25 -23.20
CA SER A 524 -10.32 16.43 -22.37
C SER A 524 -10.25 17.69 -23.22
N SER A 525 -10.91 18.74 -22.75
CA SER A 525 -10.88 20.08 -23.32
C SER A 525 -10.43 21.10 -22.28
N LEU A 526 -9.59 22.05 -22.66
CA LEU A 526 -9.23 23.23 -21.85
C LEU A 526 -10.44 24.10 -21.54
N ARG A 527 -11.54 23.97 -22.29
CA ARG A 527 -12.82 24.62 -21.96
C ARG A 527 -13.56 23.92 -20.81
N GLY A 528 -12.99 22.86 -20.24
CA GLY A 528 -13.48 22.21 -19.01
C GLY A 528 -14.26 20.92 -19.25
N HIS A 529 -14.65 20.60 -20.48
CA HIS A 529 -15.28 19.31 -20.79
C HIS A 529 -14.28 18.16 -20.66
N ARG A 530 -14.69 17.09 -19.99
CA ARG A 530 -13.92 15.85 -19.87
C ARG A 530 -14.86 14.66 -20.01
N LEU A 531 -14.43 13.66 -20.75
CA LEU A 531 -15.12 12.39 -20.87
C LEU A 531 -14.09 11.30 -20.61
N ASN A 532 -14.43 10.35 -19.75
CA ASN A 532 -13.66 9.15 -19.54
C ASN A 532 -14.59 7.96 -19.73
N LEU A 533 -14.24 7.04 -20.61
CA LEU A 533 -14.96 5.80 -20.86
C LEU A 533 -14.00 4.65 -20.63
N ASN A 534 -14.46 3.64 -19.92
CA ASN A 534 -13.75 2.40 -19.64
C ASN A 534 -14.65 1.25 -20.09
N PHE A 535 -14.10 0.38 -20.90
CA PHE A 535 -14.71 -0.89 -21.26
C PHE A 535 -13.74 -1.99 -20.85
N GLY A 536 -14.19 -2.95 -20.06
CA GLY A 536 -13.38 -4.08 -19.61
C GLY A 536 -14.09 -5.39 -19.94
N GLY A 537 -13.39 -6.36 -20.50
CA GLY A 537 -13.85 -7.74 -20.61
C GLY A 537 -12.95 -8.64 -19.77
N ARG A 538 -13.56 -9.53 -19.00
CA ARG A 538 -12.89 -10.64 -18.33
C ARG A 538 -13.48 -11.94 -18.86
N GLU A 539 -12.74 -12.59 -19.73
CA GLU A 539 -13.03 -13.93 -20.24
C GLU A 539 -12.51 -14.94 -19.21
N PHE A 540 -13.26 -16.00 -18.97
CA PHE A 540 -12.93 -17.21 -18.21
C PHE A 540 -13.15 -18.42 -19.14
N ALA A 541 -12.82 -19.64 -18.68
CA ALA A 541 -12.98 -20.86 -19.50
C ALA A 541 -14.39 -21.02 -20.10
N ASP A 542 -15.42 -20.70 -19.32
CA ASP A 542 -16.83 -20.93 -19.67
C ASP A 542 -17.71 -19.67 -19.65
N ASP A 543 -17.16 -18.50 -19.32
CA ASP A 543 -17.96 -17.27 -19.14
C ASP A 543 -17.18 -16.01 -19.53
N VAL A 544 -17.88 -14.95 -19.97
CA VAL A 544 -17.27 -13.67 -20.29
C VAL A 544 -18.02 -12.53 -19.60
N ASP A 545 -17.39 -11.98 -18.57
CA ASP A 545 -17.89 -10.83 -17.83
C ASP A 545 -17.45 -9.53 -18.54
N TYR A 546 -18.39 -8.84 -19.19
CA TYR A 546 -18.17 -7.49 -19.69
C TYR A 546 -18.56 -6.44 -18.65
N THR A 547 -17.74 -5.40 -18.54
CA THR A 547 -17.96 -4.24 -17.68
C THR A 547 -17.81 -2.98 -18.51
N PHE A 548 -18.75 -2.05 -18.35
CA PHE A 548 -18.69 -0.75 -19.02
C PHE A 548 -18.90 0.34 -17.99
N SER A 549 -17.96 1.25 -17.85
CA SER A 549 -18.10 2.40 -16.95
C SER A 549 -17.60 3.67 -17.61
N GLY A 550 -18.16 4.80 -17.23
CA GLY A 550 -17.77 6.08 -17.81
C GLY A 550 -18.18 7.24 -16.94
N ASN A 551 -17.49 8.35 -17.11
CA ASN A 551 -17.79 9.63 -16.50
C ASN A 551 -17.72 10.72 -17.56
N LEU A 552 -18.80 11.45 -17.74
CA LEU A 552 -18.88 12.64 -18.56
C LEU A 552 -19.02 13.85 -17.64
N ARG A 553 -18.03 14.74 -17.66
CA ARG A 553 -18.07 16.05 -16.99
C ARG A 553 -18.15 17.18 -18.00
N LEU A 554 -19.23 17.95 -17.94
CA LEU A 554 -19.48 19.13 -18.74
C LEU A 554 -19.37 20.38 -17.86
N ASP A 555 -18.33 21.19 -18.07
CA ASP A 555 -18.27 22.53 -17.48
C ASP A 555 -19.11 23.49 -18.36
N LEU A 556 -20.35 23.77 -17.96
CA LEU A 556 -21.40 24.37 -18.82
C LEU A 556 -21.28 25.91 -19.02
N ARG A 557 -20.57 26.62 -18.13
CA ARG A 557 -20.10 28.05 -18.14
C ARG A 557 -19.87 28.53 -16.70
N ARG A 558 -19.04 29.58 -16.48
CA ARG A 558 -18.60 30.16 -15.18
C ARG A 558 -19.16 29.47 -13.94
N ARG A 559 -18.38 28.53 -13.39
CA ARG A 559 -18.62 27.82 -12.12
C ARG A 559 -19.75 26.77 -12.12
N ASN A 560 -20.36 26.43 -13.25
CA ASN A 560 -21.32 25.32 -13.35
C ASN A 560 -20.66 24.09 -13.97
N ALA A 561 -20.88 22.92 -13.38
CA ALA A 561 -20.43 21.62 -13.87
C ALA A 561 -21.56 20.59 -13.74
N LEU A 562 -21.77 19.80 -14.78
CA LEU A 562 -22.62 18.61 -14.76
C LEU A 562 -21.72 17.40 -14.94
N GLU A 563 -21.86 16.41 -14.07
CA GLU A 563 -21.09 15.18 -14.06
C GLU A 563 -22.08 14.00 -14.12
N ILE A 564 -21.92 13.13 -15.10
CA ILE A 564 -22.71 11.92 -15.29
C ILE A 564 -21.74 10.76 -15.19
N THR A 565 -21.91 9.90 -14.20
CA THR A 565 -21.17 8.65 -14.05
C THR A 565 -22.11 7.49 -14.32
N TYR A 566 -21.73 6.59 -15.19
CA TYR A 566 -22.46 5.36 -15.47
C TYR A 566 -21.51 4.19 -15.28
N SER A 567 -21.98 3.08 -14.74
CA SER A 567 -21.25 1.83 -14.65
C SER A 567 -22.24 0.69 -14.78
N SER A 568 -21.91 -0.31 -15.57
CA SER A 568 -22.64 -1.55 -15.73
C SER A 568 -21.64 -2.69 -15.54
N ALA A 569 -21.92 -3.58 -14.61
CA ALA A 569 -21.15 -4.81 -14.42
C ALA A 569 -21.97 -6.01 -14.91
N ARG A 570 -21.30 -6.96 -15.58
CA ARG A 570 -21.91 -8.08 -16.29
C ARG A 570 -22.88 -7.62 -17.37
N PHE A 571 -22.42 -6.67 -18.18
CA PHE A 571 -23.16 -6.14 -19.31
C PHE A 571 -23.56 -7.28 -20.26
N LEU A 572 -24.85 -7.39 -20.59
CA LEU A 572 -25.47 -8.48 -21.37
C LEU A 572 -25.68 -9.82 -20.63
N SER A 573 -25.59 -9.83 -19.29
CA SER A 573 -25.92 -11.00 -18.46
C SER A 573 -27.24 -10.79 -17.71
N ASP A 574 -27.93 -11.89 -17.38
CA ASP A 574 -29.09 -11.86 -16.47
C ASP A 574 -28.73 -11.38 -15.05
N LEU A 575 -27.43 -11.38 -14.71
CA LEU A 575 -26.89 -10.88 -13.45
C LEU A 575 -26.37 -9.43 -13.55
N GLN A 576 -26.81 -8.67 -14.56
CA GLN A 576 -26.36 -7.29 -14.79
C GLN A 576 -26.68 -6.39 -13.58
N SER A 577 -25.69 -5.59 -13.18
CA SER A 577 -25.85 -4.53 -12.19
C SER A 577 -25.51 -3.18 -12.80
N ASP A 578 -26.45 -2.25 -12.72
CA ASP A 578 -26.32 -0.91 -13.28
C ASP A 578 -26.22 0.13 -12.17
N PHE A 579 -25.29 1.06 -12.34
CA PHE A 579 -25.05 2.20 -11.48
C PHE A 579 -25.08 3.46 -12.34
N LEU A 580 -26.01 4.35 -12.05
CA LEU A 580 -26.09 5.68 -12.67
C LEU A 580 -26.01 6.74 -11.59
N ARG A 581 -25.12 7.71 -11.77
CA ARG A 581 -24.99 8.87 -10.90
C ARG A 581 -24.97 10.14 -11.73
N VAL A 582 -25.87 11.06 -11.42
CA VAL A 582 -25.94 12.39 -12.06
C VAL A 582 -25.72 13.44 -11.00
N ARG A 583 -24.63 14.20 -11.14
CA ARG A 583 -24.23 15.26 -10.23
C ARG A 583 -24.17 16.61 -10.94
N TYR A 584 -25.02 17.54 -10.54
CA TYR A 584 -24.88 18.95 -10.87
C TYR A 584 -24.12 19.68 -9.78
N THR A 585 -23.22 20.60 -10.13
CA THR A 585 -22.49 21.45 -9.19
C THR A 585 -22.42 22.89 -9.71
N ARG A 586 -22.74 23.86 -8.85
CA ARG A 586 -22.59 25.30 -9.15
C ARG A 586 -21.78 25.97 -8.06
N SER A 587 -20.57 26.45 -8.38
CA SER A 587 -19.75 27.21 -7.44
C SER A 587 -20.09 28.70 -7.43
N PHE A 588 -19.90 29.33 -6.29
CA PHE A 588 -19.95 30.77 -6.08
C PHE A 588 -18.72 31.22 -5.27
N LYS A 589 -18.40 32.50 -5.38
CA LYS A 589 -17.28 33.22 -4.78
C LYS A 589 -17.62 34.68 -4.88
#